data_AF-B9V8S6-F1
#
_entry.id   AF-B9V8S6-F1
#
_cell.length_a   1.000
_cell.length_b   1.000
_cell.length_c   1.000
_cell.angle_alpha   90.00
_cell.angle_beta   90.00
_cell.angle_gamma   90.00
#
_symmetry.space_group_name_H-M   'P 1'
#
loop_
_entity.id
_entity.type
_entity.pdbx_description
1 polymer ?
#
loop_
_entity_poly.entity_id
_entity_poly.type
_entity_poly.pdbx_seq_one_letter_code
_entity_poly.pdbx_strand_id
1 'polypeptide(L)'
;VGCIDCHGPVGAKSIQHDKDLVMPDRAKCGTCHLDEFAEAESEKTQEWPQKQWGKGHPSHAVDWQANVETAVWAAMPEREIAQGCDQCHYQQNKCDGCHSRRTFSAAEARQPEACATCHNGVDHNEFENFMASKHGTVYQTLGKTNWNFEAPLKDALTKGNYTAPTCQYCHFEADGQFSHNLVKKVRWAFNPTPAIADNLEHPWFKDRKALWVKTCSNCHSPSFAESVLTTADKGTISGIKVEQEAKKVVEALYKDGLLTGQKTNR
;
A
#
# COMPACT_ATOMS: atom_id res chain seq x y z
N VAL A 1 20.55 -17.90 -10.46
CA VAL A 1 20.83 -16.74 -9.60
C VAL A 1 21.26 -17.28 -8.24
N GLY A 2 22.55 -17.16 -7.91
CA GLY A 2 23.12 -17.58 -6.62
C GLY A 2 23.47 -16.39 -5.74
N CYS A 3 24.11 -16.65 -4.60
CA CYS A 3 24.48 -15.61 -3.63
C CYS A 3 25.30 -14.49 -4.26
N ILE A 4 26.30 -14.84 -5.07
CA ILE A 4 27.23 -13.90 -5.72
C ILE A 4 26.55 -13.00 -6.77
N ASP A 5 25.47 -13.48 -7.40
CA ASP A 5 24.75 -12.69 -8.41
C ASP A 5 24.00 -11.51 -7.77
N CYS A 6 23.47 -11.71 -6.55
CA CYS A 6 22.74 -10.68 -5.82
C CYS A 6 23.65 -9.83 -4.93
N HIS A 7 24.57 -10.47 -4.20
CA HIS A 7 25.44 -9.81 -3.23
C HIS A 7 26.79 -9.34 -3.81
N GLY A 8 27.08 -9.63 -5.08
CA GLY A 8 28.22 -9.12 -5.84
C GLY A 8 27.80 -8.78 -7.27
N PRO A 9 28.72 -8.56 -8.22
CA PRO A 9 28.36 -8.31 -9.61
C PRO A 9 27.65 -9.53 -10.26
N VAL A 10 26.59 -9.30 -11.04
CA VAL A 10 25.83 -10.39 -11.68
C VAL A 10 26.76 -11.17 -12.62
N GLY A 11 26.80 -12.50 -12.50
CA GLY A 11 27.66 -13.36 -13.30
C GLY A 11 29.13 -13.38 -12.87
N ALA A 12 29.49 -12.75 -11.75
CA ALA A 12 30.84 -12.87 -11.20
C ALA A 12 31.13 -14.30 -10.75
N LYS A 13 32.38 -14.75 -10.95
CA LYS A 13 32.86 -16.07 -10.51
C LYS A 13 33.42 -16.06 -9.09
N SER A 14 33.94 -14.91 -8.65
CA SER A 14 34.51 -14.68 -7.33
C SER A 14 34.42 -13.21 -6.97
N ILE A 15 34.38 -12.92 -5.67
CA ILE A 15 34.39 -11.57 -5.11
C ILE A 15 35.30 -11.53 -3.86
N GLN A 16 35.81 -10.35 -3.50
CA GLN A 16 36.45 -10.08 -2.21
C GLN A 16 35.37 -9.78 -1.17
N HIS A 17 35.18 -10.69 -0.21
CA HIS A 17 34.05 -10.65 0.73
C HIS A 17 33.98 -9.36 1.56
N ASP A 18 35.12 -8.77 1.95
CA ASP A 18 35.21 -7.57 2.77
C ASP A 18 35.02 -6.26 2.00
N LYS A 19 34.99 -6.30 0.66
CA LYS A 19 34.94 -5.10 -0.20
C LYS A 19 33.79 -5.09 -1.19
N ASP A 20 33.50 -6.24 -1.77
CA ASP A 20 32.62 -6.35 -2.93
C ASP A 20 31.18 -6.75 -2.55
N LEU A 21 30.95 -7.13 -1.29
CA LEU A 21 29.62 -7.50 -0.80
C LEU A 21 28.69 -6.30 -0.73
N VAL A 22 27.50 -6.47 -1.29
CA VAL A 22 26.42 -5.48 -1.22
C VAL A 22 25.15 -6.10 -0.66
N MET A 23 24.28 -5.25 -0.10
CA MET A 23 22.87 -5.61 0.09
C MET A 23 22.13 -5.36 -1.22
N PRO A 24 21.41 -6.34 -1.78
CA PRO A 24 20.69 -6.16 -3.04
C PRO A 24 19.56 -5.14 -2.83
N ASP A 25 19.68 -4.01 -3.51
CA ASP A 25 18.63 -3.00 -3.57
C ASP A 25 17.62 -3.29 -4.69
N ARG A 26 16.63 -2.42 -4.86
CA ARG A 26 15.60 -2.54 -5.91
C ARG A 26 16.21 -2.59 -7.32
N ALA A 27 17.24 -1.77 -7.58
CA ALA A 27 17.90 -1.69 -8.89
C ALA A 27 18.68 -2.97 -9.20
N LYS A 28 19.29 -3.59 -8.18
CA LYS A 28 19.94 -4.89 -8.31
C LYS A 28 18.98 -5.97 -8.77
N CYS A 29 17.77 -6.02 -8.21
CA CYS A 29 16.70 -6.89 -8.68
C CYS A 29 16.28 -6.57 -10.13
N GLY A 30 16.12 -5.27 -10.44
CA GLY A 30 15.75 -4.77 -11.76
C GLY A 30 16.75 -5.07 -12.89
N THR A 31 17.95 -5.55 -12.57
CA THR A 31 18.91 -6.04 -13.58
C THR A 31 18.37 -7.26 -14.34
N CYS A 32 17.51 -8.06 -13.70
CA CYS A 32 16.85 -9.21 -14.34
C CYS A 32 15.31 -9.03 -14.42
N HIS A 33 14.71 -8.40 -13.41
CA HIS A 33 13.26 -8.19 -13.30
C HIS A 33 12.88 -6.77 -13.77
N LEU A 34 13.20 -6.47 -15.03
CA LEU A 34 13.06 -5.11 -15.57
C LEU A 34 11.60 -4.67 -15.61
N ASP A 35 10.69 -5.56 -15.98
CA ASP A 35 9.26 -5.27 -16.09
C ASP A 35 8.67 -4.94 -14.72
N GLU A 36 8.86 -5.81 -13.73
CA GLU A 36 8.37 -5.58 -12.36
C GLU A 36 8.99 -4.33 -11.74
N PHE A 37 10.29 -4.09 -11.97
CA PHE A 37 10.97 -2.88 -11.52
C PHE A 37 10.36 -1.62 -12.16
N ALA A 38 10.16 -1.61 -13.48
CA ALA A 38 9.60 -0.47 -14.21
C ALA A 38 8.14 -0.21 -13.83
N GLU A 39 7.33 -1.27 -13.67
CA GLU A 39 5.97 -1.18 -13.17
C GLU A 39 5.94 -0.49 -11.80
N ALA A 40 6.78 -0.93 -10.88
CA ALA A 40 6.77 -0.40 -9.54
C ALA A 40 7.38 1.01 -9.45
N GLU A 41 8.37 1.34 -10.27
CA GLU A 41 8.89 2.71 -10.39
C GLU A 41 7.88 3.68 -11.02
N SER A 42 6.96 3.19 -11.86
CA SER A 42 5.92 4.02 -12.47
C SER A 42 4.95 4.64 -11.46
N GLU A 43 4.91 4.15 -10.21
CA GLU A 43 4.13 4.80 -9.16
C GLU A 43 4.58 6.24 -8.89
N LYS A 44 5.88 6.55 -9.11
CA LYS A 44 6.45 7.91 -8.96
C LYS A 44 5.81 8.94 -9.88
N THR A 45 5.19 8.50 -10.97
CA THR A 45 4.54 9.42 -11.92
C THR A 45 3.11 9.76 -11.51
N GLN A 46 2.57 9.15 -10.45
CA GLN A 46 1.22 9.46 -10.00
C GLN A 46 1.11 10.91 -9.52
N GLU A 47 0.06 11.59 -9.95
CA GLU A 47 -0.26 12.95 -9.53
C GLU A 47 -1.72 13.07 -9.15
N TRP A 48 -1.95 13.77 -8.03
CA TRP A 48 -3.28 14.09 -7.52
C TRP A 48 -3.78 15.38 -8.17
N PRO A 49 -5.03 15.42 -8.66
CA PRO A 49 -5.51 16.53 -9.47
C PRO A 49 -5.59 17.88 -8.72
N GLN A 50 -5.72 17.87 -7.39
CA GLN A 50 -5.66 19.08 -6.55
C GLN A 50 -4.45 19.07 -5.61
N LYS A 51 -3.41 18.26 -5.91
CA LYS A 51 -2.21 18.11 -5.06
C LYS A 51 -2.53 17.73 -3.61
N GLN A 52 -3.56 16.90 -3.42
CA GLN A 52 -3.92 16.37 -2.09
C GLN A 52 -2.76 15.62 -1.44
N TRP A 53 -1.92 14.98 -2.28
CA TRP A 53 -0.63 14.45 -1.89
C TRP A 53 0.44 14.96 -2.85
N GLY A 54 1.70 14.90 -2.38
CA GLY A 54 2.87 15.12 -3.22
C GLY A 54 2.91 14.14 -4.41
N LYS A 55 3.63 14.51 -5.48
CA LYS A 55 3.83 13.64 -6.63
C LYS A 55 4.43 12.30 -6.19
N GLY A 56 3.92 11.20 -6.75
CA GLY A 56 4.30 9.84 -6.40
C GLY A 56 3.74 9.33 -5.07
N HIS A 57 3.10 10.17 -4.25
CA HIS A 57 2.59 9.79 -2.93
C HIS A 57 1.08 9.49 -2.93
N PRO A 58 0.61 8.65 -1.99
CA PRO A 58 1.38 7.59 -1.35
C PRO A 58 1.71 6.47 -2.35
N SER A 59 2.89 5.86 -2.26
CA SER A 59 3.25 4.66 -3.03
C SER A 59 4.45 3.92 -2.43
N HIS A 60 4.65 2.67 -2.82
CA HIS A 60 5.84 1.91 -2.41
C HIS A 60 7.11 2.43 -3.08
N ALA A 61 7.00 3.13 -4.21
CA ALA A 61 8.16 3.69 -4.89
C ALA A 61 8.77 4.92 -4.19
N VAL A 62 8.06 5.52 -3.23
CA VAL A 62 8.50 6.69 -2.46
C VAL A 62 8.26 6.54 -0.95
N ASP A 63 8.04 5.33 -0.45
CA ASP A 63 7.70 5.09 0.96
C ASP A 63 8.83 5.50 1.90
N TRP A 64 10.08 5.18 1.56
CA TRP A 64 11.25 5.59 2.32
C TRP A 64 11.44 7.10 2.30
N GLN A 65 11.24 7.74 1.13
CA GLN A 65 11.27 9.20 1.02
C GLN A 65 10.23 9.84 1.96
N ALA A 66 8.99 9.35 1.95
CA ALA A 66 7.94 9.85 2.84
C ALA A 66 8.30 9.68 4.33
N ASN A 67 8.92 8.54 4.68
CA ASN A 67 9.37 8.27 6.04
C ASN A 67 10.45 9.26 6.49
N VAL A 68 11.54 9.39 5.72
CA VAL A 68 12.66 10.25 6.12
C VAL A 68 12.37 11.75 6.04
N GLU A 69 11.39 12.15 5.21
CA GLU A 69 10.89 13.53 5.14
C GLU A 69 9.89 13.86 6.28
N THR A 70 9.46 12.88 7.06
CA THR A 70 8.59 13.13 8.22
C THR A 70 9.37 13.85 9.32
N ALA A 71 8.95 15.07 9.65
CA ALA A 71 9.70 15.95 10.56
C ALA A 71 9.99 15.34 11.94
N VAL A 72 9.02 14.64 12.54
CA VAL A 72 9.23 13.99 13.85
C VAL A 72 10.20 12.82 13.75
N TRP A 73 10.14 12.03 12.66
CA TRP A 73 11.10 10.96 12.42
C TRP A 73 12.52 11.52 12.30
N ALA A 74 12.70 12.65 11.62
CA ALA A 74 14.02 13.27 11.47
C ALA A 74 14.52 13.94 12.76
N ALA A 75 13.62 14.47 13.59
CA ALA A 75 13.96 15.26 14.77
C ALA A 75 14.07 14.47 16.08
N MET A 76 13.38 13.33 16.20
CA MET A 76 13.28 12.63 17.49
C MET A 76 14.61 11.96 17.90
N PRO A 77 14.99 12.03 19.19
CA PRO A 77 16.22 11.42 19.69
C PRO A 77 16.13 9.90 19.84
N GLU A 78 14.93 9.33 20.02
CA GLU A 78 14.72 7.89 20.19
C GLU A 78 14.83 7.14 18.84
N ARG A 79 16.07 6.98 18.35
CA ARG A 79 16.33 6.44 17.01
C ARG A 79 15.82 5.01 16.82
N GLU A 80 15.85 4.18 17.85
CA GLU A 80 15.31 2.81 17.78
C GLU A 80 13.78 2.80 17.63
N ILE A 81 13.08 3.84 18.13
CA ILE A 81 11.64 4.02 17.88
C ILE A 81 11.43 4.47 16.45
N ALA A 82 12.20 5.46 15.96
CA ALA A 82 12.15 5.92 14.58
C ALA A 82 12.44 4.78 13.58
N GLN A 83 13.36 3.88 13.93
CA GLN A 83 13.66 2.68 13.14
C GLN A 83 12.49 1.70 13.06
N GLY A 84 11.52 1.77 13.97
CA GLY A 84 10.24 1.06 13.82
C GLY A 84 9.49 1.51 12.56
N CYS A 85 9.50 2.80 12.24
CA CYS A 85 8.91 3.34 11.00
C CYS A 85 9.70 2.86 9.77
N ASP A 86 11.03 2.81 9.86
CA ASP A 86 11.91 2.31 8.79
C ASP A 86 11.58 0.87 8.39
N GLN A 87 11.14 0.06 9.35
CA GLN A 87 10.76 -1.34 9.14
C GLN A 87 9.42 -1.51 8.42
N CYS A 88 8.61 -0.46 8.27
CA CYS A 88 7.44 -0.47 7.40
C CYS A 88 7.72 0.19 6.05
N HIS A 89 8.63 1.17 6.01
CA HIS A 89 8.84 2.06 4.86
C HIS A 89 10.14 1.78 4.08
N TYR A 90 10.45 0.52 3.76
CA TYR A 90 11.69 0.16 3.04
C TYR A 90 11.49 -0.29 1.58
N GLN A 91 10.25 -0.32 1.06
CA GLN A 91 9.95 -0.95 -0.22
C GLN A 91 10.59 -0.23 -1.40
N GLN A 92 10.81 1.09 -1.28
CA GLN A 92 11.57 1.90 -2.22
C GLN A 92 13.02 1.39 -2.35
N ASN A 93 13.59 0.84 -1.28
CA ASN A 93 15.00 0.48 -1.21
C ASN A 93 15.27 -0.97 -1.60
N LYS A 94 14.34 -1.89 -1.35
CA LYS A 94 14.52 -3.34 -1.59
C LYS A 94 13.21 -4.05 -1.90
N CYS A 95 13.28 -5.13 -2.67
CA CYS A 95 12.10 -5.84 -3.18
C CYS A 95 11.58 -6.98 -2.27
N ASP A 96 12.24 -7.30 -1.17
CA ASP A 96 11.97 -8.51 -0.39
C ASP A 96 10.93 -8.32 0.73
N GLY A 97 10.05 -7.31 0.59
CA GLY A 97 9.01 -7.02 1.58
C GLY A 97 7.76 -7.90 1.48
N CYS A 98 7.45 -8.44 0.30
CA CYS A 98 6.30 -9.33 0.11
C CYS A 98 6.69 -10.77 -0.20
N HIS A 99 7.69 -10.98 -1.07
CA HIS A 99 8.28 -12.30 -1.34
C HIS A 99 9.64 -12.37 -0.63
N SER A 100 9.62 -12.85 0.61
CA SER A 100 10.74 -12.65 1.51
C SER A 100 12.00 -13.42 1.08
N ARG A 101 13.15 -12.85 1.44
CA ARG A 101 14.44 -13.53 1.33
C ARG A 101 14.42 -14.79 2.21
N ARG A 102 14.98 -15.93 1.79
CA ARG A 102 15.77 -16.17 0.56
C ARG A 102 15.02 -17.08 -0.42
N THR A 103 13.76 -17.37 -0.15
CA THR A 103 12.92 -18.20 -1.01
C THR A 103 12.40 -17.41 -2.20
N PHE A 104 12.12 -16.11 -2.01
CA PHE A 104 11.57 -15.21 -3.04
C PHE A 104 10.33 -15.81 -3.72
N SER A 105 9.44 -16.42 -2.92
CA SER A 105 8.26 -17.10 -3.43
C SER A 105 7.21 -16.10 -3.88
N ALA A 106 6.86 -16.13 -5.17
CA ALA A 106 5.73 -15.36 -5.67
C ALA A 106 4.39 -15.83 -5.05
N ALA A 107 4.28 -17.11 -4.69
CA ALA A 107 3.10 -17.65 -4.02
C ALA A 107 2.96 -17.13 -2.58
N GLU A 108 4.07 -16.94 -1.85
CA GLU A 108 4.09 -16.24 -0.56
C GLU A 108 3.57 -14.81 -0.72
N ALA A 109 4.11 -14.05 -1.68
CA ALA A 109 3.73 -12.66 -1.90
C ALA A 109 2.27 -12.46 -2.32
N ARG A 110 1.58 -13.50 -2.81
CA ARG A 110 0.16 -13.46 -3.20
C ARG A 110 -0.81 -13.74 -2.05
N GLN A 111 -0.30 -14.13 -0.88
CA GLN A 111 -1.10 -14.34 0.32
C GLN A 111 -1.29 -13.03 1.10
N PRO A 112 -2.49 -12.73 1.62
CA PRO A 112 -2.76 -11.50 2.39
C PRO A 112 -1.76 -11.20 3.51
N GLU A 113 -1.20 -12.21 4.16
CA GLU A 113 -0.21 -12.09 5.24
C GLU A 113 1.06 -11.38 4.81
N ALA A 114 1.44 -11.43 3.53
CA ALA A 114 2.61 -10.71 3.00
C ALA A 114 2.48 -9.19 3.10
N CYS A 115 1.26 -8.65 3.22
CA CYS A 115 1.00 -7.22 3.42
C CYS A 115 0.89 -6.85 4.91
N ALA A 116 0.59 -7.84 5.76
CA ALA A 116 0.09 -7.63 7.11
C ALA A 116 1.08 -6.95 8.06
N THR A 117 2.38 -7.08 7.84
CA THR A 117 3.39 -6.45 8.72
C THR A 117 3.40 -4.93 8.62
N CYS A 118 3.03 -4.36 7.47
CA CYS A 118 3.02 -2.91 7.25
C CYS A 118 1.59 -2.36 7.24
N HIS A 119 0.66 -3.06 6.61
CA HIS A 119 -0.75 -2.65 6.49
C HIS A 119 -1.61 -3.19 7.64
N ASN A 120 -1.35 -2.68 8.85
CA ASN A 120 -2.07 -3.02 10.08
C ASN A 120 -2.10 -1.83 11.05
N GLY A 121 -2.72 -2.01 12.21
CA GLY A 121 -2.47 -1.13 13.35
C GLY A 121 -3.40 0.08 13.43
N VAL A 122 -3.00 1.08 14.21
CA VAL A 122 -3.93 2.10 14.73
C VAL A 122 -4.35 3.14 13.70
N ASP A 123 -3.47 3.51 12.80
CA ASP A 123 -3.78 4.38 11.69
C ASP A 123 -4.38 3.54 10.58
N HIS A 124 -3.68 2.56 10.03
CA HIS A 124 -4.11 1.82 8.84
C HIS A 124 -4.37 0.33 9.08
N ASN A 125 -5.50 0.01 9.70
CA ASN A 125 -5.93 -1.35 10.03
C ASN A 125 -6.47 -2.18 8.83
N GLU A 126 -5.83 -2.10 7.66
CA GLU A 126 -6.37 -2.77 6.46
C GLU A 126 -6.37 -4.30 6.57
N PHE A 127 -5.31 -4.90 7.13
CA PHE A 127 -5.25 -6.34 7.30
C PHE A 127 -6.35 -6.84 8.25
N GLU A 128 -6.56 -6.15 9.38
CA GLU A 128 -7.60 -6.49 10.35
C GLU A 128 -8.99 -6.37 9.73
N ASN A 129 -9.27 -5.27 9.02
CA ASN A 129 -10.54 -5.06 8.33
C ASN A 129 -10.77 -6.12 7.24
N PHE A 130 -9.74 -6.45 6.45
CA PHE A 130 -9.83 -7.51 5.45
C PHE A 130 -10.13 -8.86 6.09
N MET A 131 -9.38 -9.25 7.12
CA MET A 131 -9.51 -10.54 7.79
C MET A 131 -10.86 -10.69 8.51
N ALA A 132 -11.42 -9.59 9.05
CA ALA A 132 -12.75 -9.57 9.65
C ALA A 132 -13.90 -9.53 8.61
N SER A 133 -13.61 -9.18 7.35
CA SER A 133 -14.61 -9.15 6.27
C SER A 133 -15.03 -10.55 5.82
N LYS A 134 -16.11 -10.64 5.03
CA LYS A 134 -16.50 -11.90 4.38
C LYS A 134 -15.48 -12.38 3.35
N HIS A 135 -14.77 -11.49 2.67
CA HIS A 135 -13.68 -11.88 1.78
C HIS A 135 -12.55 -12.57 2.56
N GLY A 136 -12.10 -11.95 3.65
CA GLY A 136 -11.09 -12.54 4.53
C GLY A 136 -11.55 -13.82 5.23
N THR A 137 -12.83 -13.92 5.58
CA THR A 137 -13.42 -15.15 6.12
C THR A 137 -13.31 -16.31 5.13
N VAL A 138 -13.68 -16.08 3.85
CA VAL A 138 -13.56 -17.11 2.79
C VAL A 138 -12.10 -17.46 2.54
N TYR A 139 -11.21 -16.47 2.50
CA TYR A 139 -9.77 -16.72 2.40
C TYR A 139 -9.28 -17.62 3.55
N GLN A 140 -9.61 -17.31 4.81
CA GLN A 140 -9.15 -18.08 5.97
C GLN A 140 -9.70 -19.50 6.02
N THR A 141 -10.99 -19.67 5.68
CA THR A 141 -11.71 -20.93 5.88
C THR A 141 -11.63 -21.86 4.69
N LEU A 142 -11.54 -21.32 3.48
CA LEU A 142 -11.57 -22.08 2.23
C LEU A 142 -10.34 -21.84 1.37
N GLY A 143 -9.77 -20.64 1.38
CA GLY A 143 -8.71 -20.26 0.45
C GLY A 143 -7.33 -20.72 0.85
N LYS A 144 -6.90 -20.42 2.08
CA LYS A 144 -5.51 -20.55 2.55
C LYS A 144 -4.89 -21.92 2.29
N THR A 145 -5.66 -23.01 2.39
CA THR A 145 -5.17 -24.38 2.18
C THR A 145 -5.56 -24.98 0.82
N ASN A 146 -6.54 -24.42 0.11
CA ASN A 146 -7.12 -25.06 -1.08
C ASN A 146 -6.91 -24.28 -2.38
N TRP A 147 -6.50 -23.02 -2.30
CA TRP A 147 -6.15 -22.22 -3.49
C TRP A 147 -4.72 -22.50 -3.93
N ASN A 148 -4.50 -22.40 -5.23
CA ASN A 148 -3.18 -22.51 -5.83
C ASN A 148 -2.54 -21.13 -5.95
N PHE A 149 -1.71 -20.75 -4.97
CA PHE A 149 -0.99 -19.48 -4.97
C PHE A 149 0.18 -19.44 -5.96
N GLU A 150 0.61 -20.57 -6.55
CA GLU A 150 1.63 -20.57 -7.61
C GLU A 150 1.10 -19.99 -8.93
N ALA A 151 -0.22 -20.06 -9.15
CA ALA A 151 -0.84 -19.43 -10.30
C ALA A 151 -0.63 -17.90 -10.27
N PRO A 152 -0.24 -17.28 -11.41
CA PRO A 152 -0.18 -15.82 -11.51
C PRO A 152 -1.55 -15.17 -11.22
N LEU A 153 -1.56 -13.94 -10.70
CA LEU A 153 -2.81 -13.26 -10.29
C LEU A 153 -3.85 -13.14 -11.43
N LYS A 154 -3.41 -12.97 -12.68
CA LYS A 154 -4.30 -12.98 -13.86
C LYS A 154 -5.11 -14.28 -14.03
N ASP A 155 -4.58 -15.38 -13.51
CA ASP A 155 -5.20 -16.71 -13.57
C ASP A 155 -5.77 -17.11 -12.19
N ALA A 156 -5.84 -16.20 -11.20
CA ALA A 156 -6.22 -16.52 -9.82
C ALA A 156 -7.62 -17.14 -9.72
N LEU A 157 -8.60 -16.60 -10.43
CA LEU A 157 -9.98 -17.10 -10.41
C LEU A 157 -10.16 -18.41 -11.20
N THR A 158 -9.25 -18.73 -12.13
CA THR A 158 -9.38 -19.88 -13.03
C THR A 158 -8.47 -21.04 -12.63
N LYS A 159 -7.14 -20.82 -12.62
CA LYS A 159 -6.14 -21.83 -12.26
C LYS A 159 -5.74 -21.77 -10.79
N GLY A 160 -5.89 -20.59 -10.18
CA GLY A 160 -5.68 -20.39 -8.74
C GLY A 160 -6.83 -20.91 -7.88
N ASN A 161 -8.01 -21.14 -8.47
CA ASN A 161 -9.26 -21.51 -7.79
C ASN A 161 -9.70 -20.51 -6.71
N TYR A 162 -9.35 -19.23 -6.85
CA TYR A 162 -9.74 -18.21 -5.88
C TYR A 162 -11.24 -18.01 -5.94
N THR A 163 -11.90 -18.13 -4.79
CA THR A 163 -13.36 -17.92 -4.64
C THR A 163 -13.70 -16.66 -3.84
N ALA A 164 -12.68 -15.92 -3.39
CA ALA A 164 -12.78 -14.59 -2.82
C ALA A 164 -11.51 -13.79 -3.19
N PRO A 165 -11.55 -12.44 -3.15
CA PRO A 165 -10.37 -11.64 -3.45
C PRO A 165 -9.35 -11.68 -2.30
N THR A 166 -8.09 -11.38 -2.64
CA THR A 166 -7.00 -11.08 -1.69
C THR A 166 -6.58 -9.61 -1.82
N CYS A 167 -5.72 -9.13 -0.92
CA CYS A 167 -5.09 -7.80 -1.01
C CYS A 167 -4.48 -7.59 -2.40
N GLN A 168 -3.72 -8.58 -2.87
CA GLN A 168 -2.98 -8.56 -4.12
C GLN A 168 -3.92 -8.57 -5.31
N TYR A 169 -4.93 -9.45 -5.32
CA TYR A 169 -5.89 -9.50 -6.42
C TYR A 169 -6.61 -8.16 -6.59
N CYS A 170 -7.00 -7.53 -5.49
CA CYS A 170 -7.66 -6.23 -5.53
C CYS A 170 -6.74 -5.08 -5.93
N HIS A 171 -5.52 -5.01 -5.39
CA HIS A 171 -4.68 -3.81 -5.53
C HIS A 171 -3.68 -3.85 -6.70
N PHE A 172 -3.27 -5.04 -7.15
CA PHE A 172 -2.39 -5.18 -8.32
C PHE A 172 -3.17 -5.08 -9.64
N GLU A 173 -4.48 -5.36 -9.60
CA GLU A 173 -5.35 -5.33 -10.78
C GLU A 173 -5.70 -3.89 -11.17
N ALA A 174 -5.63 -3.58 -12.45
CA ALA A 174 -6.27 -2.42 -13.06
C ALA A 174 -6.63 -2.73 -14.51
N ASP A 175 -7.92 -2.66 -14.82
CA ASP A 175 -8.46 -2.86 -16.18
C ASP A 175 -8.11 -4.23 -16.79
N GLY A 176 -8.21 -5.29 -15.98
CA GLY A 176 -7.90 -6.67 -16.36
C GLY A 176 -6.41 -7.00 -16.40
N GLN A 177 -5.53 -6.03 -16.13
CA GLN A 177 -4.08 -6.22 -16.06
C GLN A 177 -3.60 -6.24 -14.62
N PHE A 178 -2.55 -7.01 -14.34
CA PHE A 178 -1.92 -7.08 -13.02
C PHE A 178 -0.48 -6.57 -13.12
N SER A 179 -0.10 -5.66 -12.24
CA SER A 179 1.24 -5.04 -12.24
C SER A 179 1.71 -4.69 -10.83
N HIS A 180 3.01 -4.46 -10.65
CA HIS A 180 3.58 -3.92 -9.41
C HIS A 180 3.31 -2.43 -9.17
N ASN A 181 2.46 -1.79 -9.98
CA ASN A 181 1.91 -0.47 -9.69
C ASN A 181 0.55 -0.62 -8.98
N LEU A 182 0.52 -0.31 -7.69
CA LEU A 182 -0.63 -0.51 -6.80
C LEU A 182 -1.51 0.74 -6.67
N VAL A 183 -1.07 1.85 -7.27
CA VAL A 183 -1.69 3.15 -7.03
C VAL A 183 -2.63 3.59 -8.15
N LYS A 184 -2.73 2.82 -9.24
CA LYS A 184 -3.61 3.11 -10.39
C LYS A 184 -5.08 3.36 -10.02
N LYS A 185 -5.56 2.78 -8.91
CA LYS A 185 -6.97 2.88 -8.47
C LYS A 185 -7.17 3.69 -7.19
N VAL A 186 -6.13 4.29 -6.61
CA VAL A 186 -6.25 4.96 -5.31
C VAL A 186 -7.17 6.18 -5.38
N ARG A 187 -8.12 6.30 -4.45
CA ARG A 187 -9.04 7.45 -4.33
C ARG A 187 -8.93 8.13 -2.98
N TRP A 188 -9.00 7.35 -1.90
CA TRP A 188 -8.99 7.89 -0.54
C TRP A 188 -7.61 7.96 0.11
N ALA A 189 -6.62 7.24 -0.42
CA ALA A 189 -5.23 7.24 0.05
C ALA A 189 -5.07 7.02 1.56
N PHE A 190 -5.91 6.13 2.12
CA PHE A 190 -5.95 5.74 3.52
C PHE A 190 -6.33 6.86 4.52
N ASN A 191 -5.75 8.07 4.42
CA ASN A 191 -6.10 9.22 5.26
C ASN A 191 -7.15 10.12 4.58
N PRO A 192 -8.46 9.95 4.89
CA PRO A 192 -9.50 10.76 4.28
C PRO A 192 -9.42 12.21 4.76
N THR A 193 -9.42 13.16 3.82
CA THR A 193 -9.42 14.59 4.12
C THR A 193 -10.58 15.30 3.43
N PRO A 194 -11.01 16.48 3.91
CA PRO A 194 -12.00 17.31 3.21
C PRO A 194 -11.60 17.59 1.75
N ALA A 195 -10.31 17.87 1.50
CA ALA A 195 -9.79 18.13 0.15
C ALA A 195 -9.96 16.93 -0.80
N ILE A 196 -9.93 15.69 -0.30
CA ILE A 196 -10.26 14.50 -1.09
C ILE A 196 -11.77 14.37 -1.26
N ALA A 197 -12.52 14.47 -0.15
CA ALA A 197 -13.97 14.31 -0.13
C ALA A 197 -14.71 15.28 -1.08
N ASP A 198 -14.28 16.54 -1.12
CA ASP A 198 -14.88 17.59 -1.94
C ASP A 198 -14.63 17.36 -3.45
N ASN A 199 -13.72 16.46 -3.82
CA ASN A 199 -13.28 16.23 -5.20
C ASN A 199 -13.64 14.85 -5.76
N LEU A 200 -14.41 14.01 -5.05
CA LEU A 200 -14.77 12.67 -5.54
C LEU A 200 -15.52 12.67 -6.88
N GLU A 201 -16.17 13.79 -7.22
CA GLU A 201 -16.89 13.94 -8.48
C GLU A 201 -15.98 14.33 -9.67
N HIS A 202 -14.74 14.72 -9.41
CA HIS A 202 -13.77 15.06 -10.44
C HIS A 202 -13.46 13.82 -11.32
N PRO A 203 -13.29 13.97 -12.65
CA PRO A 203 -13.11 12.84 -13.58
C PRO A 203 -12.06 11.82 -13.13
N TRP A 204 -10.90 12.29 -12.65
CA TRP A 204 -9.84 11.43 -12.11
C TRP A 204 -10.31 10.44 -11.03
N PHE A 205 -11.18 10.86 -10.12
CA PHE A 205 -11.72 9.99 -9.05
C PHE A 205 -12.79 9.05 -9.58
N LYS A 206 -13.62 9.51 -10.54
CA LYS A 206 -14.64 8.70 -11.20
C LYS A 206 -14.04 7.58 -12.04
N ASP A 207 -13.00 7.88 -12.81
CA ASP A 207 -12.29 6.89 -13.63
C ASP A 207 -11.71 5.79 -12.75
N ARG A 208 -11.13 6.15 -11.60
CA ARG A 208 -10.60 5.18 -10.64
C ARG A 208 -11.69 4.38 -9.94
N LYS A 209 -12.85 4.99 -9.67
CA LYS A 209 -14.01 4.25 -9.16
C LYS A 209 -14.49 3.24 -10.20
N ALA A 210 -14.53 3.61 -11.47
CA ALA A 210 -14.88 2.69 -12.56
C ALA A 210 -13.89 1.51 -12.66
N LEU A 211 -12.58 1.75 -12.44
CA LEU A 211 -11.60 0.66 -12.34
C LEU A 211 -11.91 -0.28 -11.16
N TRP A 212 -12.25 0.24 -9.99
CA TRP A 212 -12.69 -0.60 -8.86
C TRP A 212 -13.95 -1.40 -9.18
N VAL A 213 -14.95 -0.78 -9.82
CA VAL A 213 -16.18 -1.48 -10.24
C VAL A 213 -15.84 -2.64 -11.18
N LYS A 214 -14.91 -2.45 -12.13
CA LYS A 214 -14.44 -3.52 -13.01
C LYS A 214 -13.81 -4.67 -12.22
N THR A 215 -12.93 -4.38 -11.26
CA THR A 215 -12.32 -5.40 -10.38
C THR A 215 -13.38 -6.20 -9.63
N CYS A 216 -14.35 -5.51 -9.01
CA CYS A 216 -15.44 -6.14 -8.26
C CYS A 216 -16.35 -6.97 -9.18
N SER A 217 -16.48 -6.54 -10.44
CA SER A 217 -17.34 -7.17 -11.44
C SER A 217 -16.81 -8.50 -11.98
N ASN A 218 -15.60 -8.89 -11.57
CA ASN A 218 -15.12 -10.27 -11.77
C ASN A 218 -15.94 -11.30 -10.98
N CYS A 219 -16.64 -10.88 -9.91
CA CYS A 219 -17.45 -11.76 -9.06
C CYS A 219 -18.88 -11.24 -8.80
N HIS A 220 -19.07 -9.92 -8.74
CA HIS A 220 -20.35 -9.30 -8.41
C HIS A 220 -20.97 -8.60 -9.62
N SER A 221 -22.25 -8.26 -9.57
CA SER A 221 -22.81 -7.38 -10.59
C SER A 221 -22.21 -5.96 -10.47
N PRO A 222 -22.06 -5.21 -11.57
CA PRO A 222 -21.60 -3.83 -11.52
C PRO A 222 -22.47 -2.94 -10.60
N SER A 223 -23.78 -3.19 -10.56
CA SER A 223 -24.72 -2.46 -9.70
C SER A 223 -24.46 -2.70 -8.20
N PHE A 224 -24.12 -3.93 -7.82
CA PHE A 224 -23.76 -4.25 -6.44
C PHE A 224 -22.45 -3.56 -6.05
N ALA A 225 -21.42 -3.66 -6.90
CA ALA A 225 -20.14 -3.02 -6.68
C ALA A 225 -20.27 -1.50 -6.51
N GLU A 226 -21.01 -0.84 -7.40
CA GLU A 226 -21.25 0.60 -7.34
C GLU A 226 -21.99 1.01 -6.06
N SER A 227 -22.97 0.23 -5.62
CA SER A 227 -23.72 0.47 -4.39
C SER A 227 -22.82 0.40 -3.14
N VAL A 228 -21.97 -0.62 -3.05
CA VAL A 228 -21.04 -0.79 -1.93
C VAL A 228 -19.99 0.33 -1.91
N LEU A 229 -19.38 0.65 -3.06
CA LEU A 229 -18.39 1.72 -3.16
C LEU A 229 -18.98 3.10 -2.85
N THR A 230 -20.22 3.36 -3.28
CA THR A 230 -20.94 4.60 -2.93
C THR A 230 -21.25 4.67 -1.43
N THR A 231 -21.58 3.54 -0.82
CA THR A 231 -21.80 3.46 0.63
C THR A 231 -20.51 3.75 1.40
N ALA A 232 -19.38 3.20 0.96
CA ALA A 232 -18.07 3.48 1.53
C ALA A 232 -17.70 4.97 1.42
N ASP A 233 -17.92 5.60 0.25
CA ASP A 233 -17.68 7.03 0.05
C ASP A 233 -18.52 7.87 1.04
N LYS A 234 -19.83 7.59 1.14
CA LYS A 234 -20.74 8.32 2.06
C LYS A 234 -20.41 8.11 3.54
N GLY A 235 -20.03 6.89 3.92
CA GLY A 235 -19.59 6.57 5.28
C GLY A 235 -18.33 7.35 5.65
N THR A 236 -17.37 7.39 4.74
CA THR A 236 -16.11 8.13 4.91
C THR A 236 -16.36 9.63 5.06
N ILE A 237 -17.20 10.22 4.20
CA ILE A 237 -17.62 11.63 4.31
C ILE A 237 -18.29 11.91 5.66
N SER A 238 -19.15 11.00 6.13
CA SER A 238 -19.80 11.15 7.44
C SER A 238 -18.80 11.12 8.59
N GLY A 239 -17.79 10.24 8.53
CA GLY A 239 -16.70 10.19 9.49
C GLY A 239 -15.87 11.47 9.50
N ILE A 240 -15.49 12.00 8.33
CA ILE A 240 -14.81 13.29 8.20
C ILE A 240 -15.62 14.40 8.86
N LYS A 241 -16.94 14.43 8.65
CA LYS A 241 -17.78 15.48 9.27
C LYS A 241 -17.66 15.49 10.80
N VAL A 242 -17.67 14.32 11.44
CA VAL A 242 -17.53 14.20 12.90
C VAL A 242 -16.14 14.67 13.36
N GLU A 243 -15.08 14.27 12.65
CA GLU A 243 -13.72 14.72 12.94
C GLU A 243 -13.59 16.25 12.81
N GLN A 244 -14.13 16.84 11.73
CA GLN A 244 -14.09 18.28 11.50
C GLN A 244 -14.91 19.08 12.54
N GLU A 245 -16.01 18.52 13.05
CA GLU A 245 -16.78 19.13 14.15
C GLU A 245 -15.97 19.15 15.46
N ALA A 246 -15.31 18.04 15.79
CA ALA A 246 -14.43 17.96 16.96
C ALA A 246 -13.21 18.88 16.83
N LYS A 247 -12.59 18.90 15.64
CA LYS A 247 -11.42 19.73 15.33
C LYS A 247 -11.69 21.22 15.57
N LYS A 248 -12.86 21.73 15.18
CA LYS A 248 -13.25 23.14 15.43
C LYS A 248 -13.21 23.52 16.91
N VAL A 249 -13.63 22.63 17.79
CA VAL A 249 -13.61 22.88 19.25
C VAL A 249 -12.17 23.01 19.74
N VAL A 250 -11.31 22.07 19.35
CA VAL A 250 -9.89 22.07 19.75
C VAL A 250 -9.14 23.27 19.17
N GLU A 251 -9.40 23.63 17.91
CA GLU A 251 -8.80 24.81 17.26
C GLU A 251 -9.26 26.12 17.91
N ALA A 252 -10.52 26.23 18.34
CA ALA A 252 -11.01 27.40 19.06
C ALA A 252 -10.31 27.53 20.43
N LEU A 253 -10.20 26.45 21.19
CA LEU A 253 -9.46 26.43 22.46
C LEU A 253 -7.99 26.82 22.26
N TYR A 254 -7.35 26.29 21.22
CA TYR A 254 -5.99 26.67 20.84
C TYR A 254 -5.89 28.17 20.51
N LYS A 255 -6.80 28.70 19.69
CA LYS A 255 -6.79 30.11 19.31
C LYS A 255 -6.95 31.05 20.51
N ASP A 256 -7.79 30.69 21.46
CA ASP A 256 -8.06 31.50 22.67
C ASP A 256 -6.97 31.32 23.75
N GLY A 257 -6.03 30.40 23.54
CA GLY A 257 -4.97 30.14 24.48
C GLY A 257 -5.48 29.41 25.73
N LEU A 258 -6.48 28.55 25.56
CA LEU A 258 -7.21 27.85 26.63
C LEU A 258 -6.85 26.37 26.75
N LEU A 259 -5.96 25.84 25.89
CA LEU A 259 -5.44 24.50 26.14
C LEU A 259 -4.65 24.48 27.45
N THR A 260 -4.74 23.37 28.17
CA THR A 260 -4.01 23.19 29.43
C THR A 260 -2.51 23.32 29.19
N GLY A 261 -1.89 24.32 29.82
CA GLY A 261 -0.46 24.63 29.64
C GLY A 261 -0.17 25.69 28.59
N GLN A 262 -1.13 26.11 27.77
CA GLN A 262 -0.83 26.87 26.56
C GLN A 262 -0.06 28.18 26.75
N LYS A 263 -0.32 28.86 27.87
CA LYS A 263 0.32 30.13 28.23
C LYS A 263 1.46 29.98 29.23
N THR A 264 1.67 28.78 29.77
CA THR A 264 2.55 28.56 30.93
C THR A 264 3.61 27.48 30.69
N ASN A 265 3.31 26.46 29.89
CA ASN A 265 4.16 25.29 29.68
C ASN A 265 3.86 24.52 28.36
N ARG A 266 3.42 25.25 27.31
CA ARG A 266 3.00 24.79 25.96
C ARG A 266 1.53 24.47 25.76
#